data_AF-A0A0N8KB29-F1
#
_entry.id   AF-A0A0N8KB29-F1
#
_cell.length_a   1.000
_cell.length_b   1.000
_cell.length_c   1.000
_cell.angle_alpha   90.00
_cell.angle_beta   90.00
_cell.angle_gamma   90.00
#
_symmetry.space_group_name_H-M   'P 1'
#
loop_
_entity.id
_entity.type
_entity.pdbx_description
1 polymer ?
#
loop_
_entity_poly.entity_id
_entity_poly.type
_entity_poly.pdbx_seq_one_letter_code
_entity_poly.pdbx_strand_id
1 'polypeptide(L)'
;MYTISVTKHEVQLPAFFECHLDSPLEVKYSLREIQEGLLFSGWILADSDYEIVVSDDEDTVYPLNKKRDDVLSSYARKIDISAHSKKQQGFSFKLLPKTSSLTISAREVATGGELVPLFDLSIDGPFKVLVGKNKWLFLDNDTNKSVAQHIGDIRLTLEAEASWREYFQAFMNLQSKYKIPAALLIAPSKEAVVPEFHPLKRARNTVIEDVLALIPNDFPCVYPLDALRASKDRSFRVTDTHWTCHGAKIGAIALCERLGIDIVKLHSLFEDDEYKPRWVMGDLGVKVYPPVRNKEYYLSNYSYRKFLKFDNELPTFGRMLVMRNGDALKEARLLIFGSSSSYSMFDYLSRVFRQVVFVHSAGNVDPYLVEMLKPDYLLSQTNGRYVVRSPSVDYDIRAVIKSKYQDLTEAKQSELLSYATTLAAKTGYPVVEKCCEILLSATNQ
;
A
#
# COMPACT_ATOMS: atom_id res chain seq x y z
N MET A 1 10.92 2.63 3.62
CA MET A 1 12.26 2.37 4.18
C MET A 1 12.40 0.87 4.36
N TYR A 2 13.54 0.32 3.97
CA TYR A 2 13.96 -1.06 4.16
C TYR A 2 14.87 -1.12 5.39
N THR A 3 14.86 -2.24 6.09
CA THR A 3 15.77 -2.51 7.19
C THR A 3 16.84 -3.46 6.67
N ILE A 4 18.11 -3.15 6.98
CA ILE A 4 19.22 -4.05 6.73
C ILE A 4 19.63 -4.66 8.06
N SER A 5 19.76 -5.98 8.10
CA SER A 5 20.23 -6.71 9.29
C SER A 5 21.46 -7.54 8.93
N VAL A 6 22.41 -7.62 9.86
CA VAL A 6 23.68 -8.32 9.71
C VAL A 6 23.79 -9.37 10.81
N THR A 7 23.87 -10.64 10.44
CA THR A 7 24.17 -11.72 11.38
C THR A 7 25.62 -12.14 11.21
N LYS A 8 26.44 -12.03 12.27
CA LYS A 8 27.82 -12.54 12.28
C LYS A 8 27.82 -14.04 12.60
N HIS A 9 28.54 -14.82 11.80
CA HIS A 9 28.77 -16.24 12.05
C HIS A 9 29.93 -16.45 13.02
N GLU A 10 29.79 -17.44 13.91
CA GLU A 10 30.90 -17.94 14.71
C GLU A 10 31.70 -18.94 13.87
N VAL A 11 32.91 -18.53 13.48
CA VAL A 11 33.79 -19.37 12.67
C VAL A 11 34.92 -19.90 13.54
N GLN A 12 35.09 -21.22 13.59
CA GLN A 12 36.28 -21.85 14.17
C GLN A 12 37.27 -22.17 13.06
N LEU A 13 38.30 -21.34 12.92
CA LEU A 13 39.42 -21.60 12.00
C LEU A 13 40.65 -22.12 12.78
N PRO A 14 41.50 -22.97 12.16
CA PRO A 14 42.66 -23.57 12.84
C PRO A 14 43.81 -22.60 13.18
N ALA A 15 43.76 -21.35 12.69
CA ALA A 15 44.75 -20.29 12.88
C ALA A 15 44.08 -19.01 13.40
N PHE A 16 44.86 -18.01 13.83
CA PHE A 16 44.30 -16.73 14.29
C PHE A 16 43.51 -16.06 13.16
N PHE A 17 42.21 -15.82 13.41
CA PHE A 17 41.31 -15.16 12.47
C PHE A 17 40.31 -14.31 13.25
N GLU A 18 40.33 -13.01 13.00
CA GLU A 18 39.38 -12.05 13.54
C GLU A 18 38.80 -11.21 12.41
N CYS A 19 37.52 -10.88 12.49
CA CYS A 19 36.88 -10.04 11.50
C CYS A 19 35.76 -9.18 12.08
N HIS A 20 35.50 -8.07 11.41
CA HIS A 20 34.40 -7.16 11.73
C HIS A 20 33.90 -6.46 10.46
N LEU A 21 32.60 -6.13 10.47
CA LEU A 21 31.94 -5.37 9.42
C LEU A 21 31.56 -4.00 9.99
N ASP A 22 32.17 -2.93 9.47
CA ASP A 22 31.88 -1.54 9.88
C ASP A 22 30.60 -1.01 9.19
N SER A 23 30.27 -1.52 8.00
CA SER A 23 29.14 -1.07 7.17
C SER A 23 28.67 -2.22 6.26
N PRO A 24 27.35 -2.37 5.97
CA PRO A 24 26.24 -1.49 6.32
C PRO A 24 25.89 -1.46 7.82
N LEU A 25 25.32 -0.35 8.26
CA LEU A 25 24.79 -0.22 9.62
C LEU A 25 23.38 -0.84 9.65
N GLU A 26 22.97 -1.38 10.81
CA GLU A 26 21.61 -1.89 11.00
C GLU A 26 20.59 -0.76 11.20
N VAL A 27 20.41 0.06 10.15
CA VAL A 27 19.51 1.20 10.13
C VAL A 27 18.52 1.10 8.97
N LYS A 28 17.62 2.07 8.91
CA LYS A 28 16.62 2.15 7.84
C LYS A 28 17.21 2.86 6.62
N TYR A 29 17.08 2.23 5.45
CA TYR A 29 17.49 2.76 4.16
C TYR A 29 16.27 3.02 3.25
N SER A 30 16.33 4.05 2.42
CA SER A 30 15.39 4.22 1.31
C SER A 30 15.77 3.28 0.17
N LEU A 31 14.80 2.97 -0.70
CA LEU A 31 15.07 2.18 -1.90
C LEU A 31 16.16 2.83 -2.77
N ARG A 32 16.15 4.17 -2.84
CA ARG A 32 17.11 4.94 -3.63
C ARG A 32 18.53 4.75 -3.10
N GLU A 33 18.72 4.82 -1.78
CA GLU A 33 20.03 4.60 -1.15
C GLU A 33 20.57 3.19 -1.45
N ILE A 34 19.72 2.17 -1.40
CA ILE A 34 20.14 0.79 -1.75
C ILE A 34 20.49 0.71 -3.25
N GLN A 35 19.71 1.35 -4.12
CA GLN A 35 19.92 1.36 -5.57
C GLN A 35 21.18 2.14 -6.01
N GLU A 36 21.63 3.10 -5.21
CA GLU A 36 22.90 3.82 -5.41
C GLU A 36 24.13 2.98 -4.98
N GLY A 37 23.89 1.79 -4.43
CA GLY A 37 24.91 0.85 -3.97
C GLY A 37 25.23 1.04 -2.48
N LEU A 38 25.09 -0.04 -1.73
CA LEU A 38 25.46 -0.10 -0.31
C LEU A 38 26.98 -0.13 -0.16
N LEU A 39 27.49 0.66 0.78
CA LEU A 39 28.88 0.60 1.18
C LEU A 39 29.08 -0.60 2.11
N PHE A 40 29.90 -1.54 1.65
CA PHE A 40 30.45 -2.59 2.50
C PHE A 40 31.86 -2.19 2.88
N SER A 41 32.13 -2.19 4.18
CA SER A 41 33.47 -1.96 4.70
C SER A 41 33.69 -2.68 6.01
N GLY A 42 34.91 -3.09 6.25
CA GLY A 42 35.27 -3.85 7.44
C GLY A 42 36.74 -4.22 7.40
N TRP A 43 37.09 -5.24 8.17
CA TRP A 43 38.43 -5.78 8.22
C TRP A 43 38.46 -7.26 8.53
N ILE A 44 39.51 -7.92 8.03
CA ILE A 44 39.93 -9.27 8.35
C ILE A 44 41.37 -9.20 8.85
N LEU A 45 41.62 -9.80 9.99
CA LEU A 45 42.94 -9.93 10.58
C LEU A 45 43.25 -11.41 10.74
N ALA A 46 44.18 -11.90 9.93
CA ALA A 46 44.56 -13.31 9.90
C ALA A 46 46.02 -13.47 9.45
N ASP A 47 46.62 -14.61 9.80
CA ASP A 47 48.00 -14.94 9.44
C ASP A 47 48.19 -15.14 7.93
N SER A 48 47.21 -15.79 7.28
CA SER A 48 47.15 -15.96 5.81
C SER A 48 46.52 -14.76 5.11
N ASP A 49 46.73 -14.66 3.80
CA ASP A 49 46.07 -13.66 2.95
C ASP A 49 44.69 -14.13 2.52
N TYR A 50 43.69 -13.29 2.74
CA TYR A 50 42.29 -13.56 2.43
C TYR A 50 41.73 -12.51 1.47
N GLU A 51 40.71 -12.91 0.73
CA GLU A 51 39.83 -12.04 -0.03
C GLU A 51 38.39 -12.20 0.42
N ILE A 52 37.57 -11.18 0.16
CA ILE A 52 36.14 -11.20 0.44
C ILE A 52 35.42 -11.76 -0.78
N VAL A 53 34.51 -12.70 -0.55
CA VAL A 53 33.59 -13.18 -1.57
C VAL A 53 32.18 -12.85 -1.11
N VAL A 54 31.43 -12.10 -1.92
CA VAL A 54 30.02 -11.84 -1.67
C VAL A 54 29.20 -12.75 -2.56
N SER A 55 28.45 -13.64 -1.93
CA SER A 55 27.50 -14.55 -2.58
C SER A 55 26.11 -13.91 -2.56
N ASP A 56 25.64 -13.47 -3.73
CA ASP A 56 24.33 -12.84 -3.93
C ASP A 56 23.51 -13.62 -4.97
N ASP A 57 23.32 -13.09 -6.19
CA ASP A 57 22.86 -13.87 -7.35
C ASP A 57 24.02 -14.65 -8.00
N GLU A 58 25.22 -14.07 -7.94
CA GLU A 58 26.49 -14.66 -8.34
C GLU A 58 27.58 -14.31 -7.31
N ASP A 59 28.65 -15.10 -7.27
CA ASP A 59 29.79 -14.82 -6.41
C ASP A 59 30.65 -13.70 -6.99
N THR A 60 30.87 -12.64 -6.21
CA THR A 60 31.78 -11.54 -6.57
C THR A 60 32.94 -11.44 -5.59
N VAL A 61 34.16 -11.37 -6.11
CA VAL A 61 35.39 -11.31 -5.32
C VAL A 61 35.85 -9.86 -5.14
N TYR A 62 36.20 -9.50 -3.91
CA TYR A 62 36.73 -8.19 -3.54
C TYR A 62 38.04 -8.34 -2.75
N PRO A 63 39.12 -7.64 -3.15
CA PRO A 63 40.37 -7.68 -2.42
C PRO A 63 40.30 -6.85 -1.13
N LEU A 64 41.15 -7.20 -0.17
CA LEU A 64 41.48 -6.28 0.92
C LEU A 64 42.27 -5.10 0.34
N ASN A 65 41.72 -3.89 0.49
CA ASN A 65 42.17 -2.69 -0.21
C ASN A 65 42.42 -1.48 0.71
N LYS A 66 42.32 -1.65 2.03
CA LYS A 66 42.57 -0.61 3.02
C LYS A 66 43.55 -1.09 4.11
N LYS A 67 44.39 -0.16 4.57
CA LYS A 67 45.16 -0.33 5.80
C LYS A 67 44.29 0.03 7.00
N ARG A 68 44.45 -0.72 8.10
CA ARG A 68 43.71 -0.54 9.35
C ARG A 68 44.64 -0.47 10.55
N ASP A 69 45.45 0.58 10.59
CA ASP A 69 46.44 0.80 11.66
C ASP A 69 45.77 0.94 13.05
N ASP A 70 44.52 1.42 13.08
CA ASP A 70 43.65 1.46 14.25
C ASP A 70 43.37 0.06 14.82
N VAL A 71 43.12 -0.91 13.93
CA VAL A 71 42.89 -2.32 14.30
C VAL A 71 44.20 -2.96 14.74
N LEU A 72 45.29 -2.78 13.97
CA LEU A 72 46.60 -3.34 14.31
C LEU A 72 47.08 -2.91 15.71
N SER A 73 46.90 -1.63 16.04
CA SER A 73 47.24 -1.09 17.36
C SER A 73 46.43 -1.75 18.48
N SER A 74 45.16 -2.05 18.23
CA SER A 74 44.25 -2.67 19.20
C SER A 74 44.58 -4.16 19.45
N TYR A 75 45.18 -4.83 18.47
CA TYR A 75 45.56 -6.25 18.53
C TYR A 75 47.06 -6.49 18.76
N ALA A 76 47.84 -5.43 19.02
CA ALA A 76 49.30 -5.44 19.17
C ALA A 76 49.88 -6.53 20.09
N ARG A 77 49.12 -7.02 21.08
CA ARG A 77 49.54 -8.08 22.01
C ARG A 77 49.25 -9.50 21.53
N LYS A 78 48.47 -9.66 20.44
CA LYS A 78 47.99 -10.94 19.92
C LYS A 78 48.61 -11.31 18.56
N ILE A 79 49.22 -10.35 17.86
CA ILE A 79 49.74 -10.53 16.49
C ILE A 79 51.17 -9.97 16.36
N ASP A 80 51.90 -10.42 15.34
CA ASP A 80 53.11 -9.75 14.87
C ASP A 80 52.75 -8.53 13.99
N ILE A 81 52.84 -7.33 14.58
CA ILE A 81 52.55 -6.06 13.91
C ILE A 81 53.48 -5.83 12.70
N SER A 82 54.73 -6.29 12.75
CA SER A 82 55.70 -6.05 11.67
C SER A 82 55.35 -6.87 10.41
N ALA A 83 54.84 -8.08 10.60
CA ALA A 83 54.30 -8.92 9.53
C ALA A 83 52.97 -8.37 8.99
N HIS A 84 52.06 -7.96 9.89
CA HIS A 84 50.74 -7.49 9.49
C HIS A 84 50.75 -6.09 8.86
N SER A 85 51.55 -5.14 9.33
CA SER A 85 51.61 -3.74 8.83
C SER A 85 51.96 -3.59 7.34
N LYS A 86 52.50 -4.65 6.72
CA LYS A 86 52.78 -4.74 5.29
C LYS A 86 51.57 -5.16 4.46
N LYS A 87 50.55 -5.75 5.07
CA LYS A 87 49.32 -6.24 4.42
C LYS A 87 48.25 -5.16 4.35
N GLN A 88 47.24 -5.38 3.51
CA GLN A 88 45.95 -4.69 3.58
C GLN A 88 45.01 -5.60 4.39
N GLN A 89 44.41 -5.09 5.46
CA GLN A 89 43.51 -5.86 6.35
C GLN A 89 42.07 -5.40 6.20
N GLY A 90 41.86 -4.18 5.72
CA GLY A 90 40.55 -3.60 5.52
C GLY A 90 40.04 -3.84 4.11
N PHE A 91 38.72 -3.87 3.97
CA PHE A 91 38.03 -3.83 2.69
C PHE A 91 37.03 -2.68 2.66
N SER A 92 36.79 -2.15 1.46
CA SER A 92 35.78 -1.14 1.22
C SER A 92 35.37 -1.16 -0.24
N PHE A 93 34.10 -1.46 -0.50
CA PHE A 93 33.52 -1.49 -1.84
C PHE A 93 32.05 -1.10 -1.79
N LYS A 94 31.52 -0.66 -2.94
CA LYS A 94 30.08 -0.49 -3.11
C LYS A 94 29.52 -1.69 -3.86
N LEU A 95 28.43 -2.25 -3.35
CA LEU A 95 27.70 -3.33 -3.97
C LEU A 95 26.23 -2.93 -4.09
N LEU A 96 25.62 -3.22 -5.24
CA LEU A 96 24.18 -3.15 -5.41
C LEU A 96 23.60 -4.55 -5.21
N PRO A 97 22.94 -4.84 -4.07
CA PRO A 97 22.39 -6.17 -3.82
C PRO A 97 21.34 -6.54 -4.87
N LYS A 98 21.40 -7.75 -5.39
CA LYS A 98 20.51 -8.32 -6.41
C LYS A 98 19.38 -9.11 -5.79
N THR A 99 19.64 -9.73 -4.64
CA THR A 99 18.66 -10.49 -3.85
C THR A 99 18.38 -9.81 -2.51
N SER A 100 17.38 -10.31 -1.77
CA SER A 100 17.09 -9.88 -0.38
C SER A 100 18.02 -10.45 0.66
N SER A 101 18.91 -11.37 0.30
CA SER A 101 19.78 -12.07 1.24
C SER A 101 21.10 -12.42 0.58
N LEU A 102 22.20 -11.95 1.15
CA LEU A 102 23.54 -12.26 0.66
C LEU A 102 24.44 -12.71 1.80
N THR A 103 25.50 -13.44 1.46
CA THR A 103 26.50 -13.90 2.41
C THR A 103 27.86 -13.30 2.06
N ILE A 104 28.52 -12.72 3.05
CA ILE A 104 29.92 -12.28 2.96
C ILE A 104 30.77 -13.39 3.54
N SER A 105 31.60 -13.97 2.68
CA SER A 105 32.55 -15.02 3.03
C SER A 105 33.99 -14.55 2.87
N ALA A 106 34.91 -15.22 3.55
CA ALA A 106 36.33 -15.10 3.30
C ALA A 106 36.84 -16.33 2.54
N ARG A 107 37.80 -16.11 1.63
CA ARG A 107 38.53 -17.17 0.94
C ARG A 107 40.03 -16.95 1.07
N GLU A 108 40.76 -18.00 1.44
CA GLU A 108 42.23 -17.94 1.50
C GLU A 108 42.81 -17.92 0.08
N VAL A 109 43.63 -16.92 -0.21
CA VAL A 109 44.13 -16.66 -1.58
C VAL A 109 45.12 -17.73 -2.04
N ALA A 110 45.98 -18.21 -1.14
CA ALA A 110 47.06 -19.13 -1.50
C ALA A 110 46.55 -20.53 -1.91
N THR A 111 45.48 -20.98 -1.25
CA THR A 111 44.90 -22.32 -1.46
C THR A 111 43.72 -22.29 -2.42
N GLY A 112 43.10 -21.11 -2.64
CA GLY A 112 41.82 -21.01 -3.33
C GLY A 112 40.72 -21.83 -2.62
N GLY A 113 40.87 -22.00 -1.30
CA GLY A 113 40.09 -22.94 -0.48
C GLY A 113 38.60 -22.64 -0.38
N GLU A 114 37.91 -23.40 0.47
CA GLU A 114 36.46 -23.26 0.68
C GLU A 114 36.07 -21.86 1.18
N LEU A 115 34.86 -21.43 0.82
CA LEU A 115 34.29 -20.19 1.31
C LEU A 115 33.91 -20.34 2.78
N VAL A 116 34.46 -19.44 3.60
CA VAL A 116 34.17 -19.38 5.03
C VAL A 116 33.15 -18.28 5.28
N PRO A 117 31.88 -18.59 5.59
CA PRO A 117 30.84 -17.57 5.78
C PRO A 117 31.14 -16.75 7.03
N LEU A 118 31.19 -15.43 6.89
CA LEU A 118 31.47 -14.49 7.99
C LEU A 118 30.22 -13.75 8.44
N PHE A 119 29.42 -13.27 7.48
CA PHE A 119 28.23 -12.47 7.75
C PHE A 119 27.11 -12.83 6.79
N ASP A 120 25.90 -12.98 7.29
CA ASP A 120 24.69 -12.98 6.48
C ASP A 120 24.02 -11.61 6.58
N LEU A 121 23.58 -11.10 5.43
CA LEU A 121 22.82 -9.86 5.34
C LEU A 121 21.40 -10.17 4.89
N SER A 122 20.40 -9.56 5.54
CA SER A 122 19.01 -9.52 5.04
C SER A 122 18.58 -8.09 4.74
N ILE A 123 17.79 -7.94 3.68
CA ILE A 123 17.16 -6.68 3.27
C ILE A 123 15.64 -6.86 3.35
N ASP A 124 15.08 -6.36 4.43
CA ASP A 124 13.67 -6.51 4.76
C ASP A 124 12.89 -5.25 4.41
N GLY A 125 11.76 -5.43 3.71
CA GLY A 125 10.85 -4.32 3.43
C GLY A 125 10.07 -3.85 4.66
N PRO A 126 9.40 -2.69 4.58
CA PRO A 126 8.70 -2.08 5.71
C PRO A 126 7.49 -2.86 6.23
N PHE A 127 6.97 -3.82 5.45
CA PHE A 127 5.87 -4.70 5.86
C PHE A 127 6.16 -6.12 5.41
N LYS A 128 5.62 -7.10 6.14
CA LYS A 128 5.63 -8.47 5.67
C LYS A 128 4.69 -8.60 4.48
N VAL A 129 5.20 -9.21 3.42
CA VAL A 129 4.45 -9.51 2.20
C VAL A 129 4.55 -11.01 2.01
N LEU A 130 3.41 -11.67 1.85
CA LEU A 130 3.39 -13.10 1.55
C LEU A 130 3.54 -13.30 0.04
N VAL A 131 4.53 -14.10 -0.35
CA VAL A 131 4.71 -14.51 -1.74
C VAL A 131 3.87 -15.76 -1.97
N GLY A 132 2.81 -15.61 -2.75
CA GLY A 132 1.97 -16.69 -3.26
C GLY A 132 2.48 -17.30 -4.56
N LYS A 133 1.68 -18.21 -5.11
CA LYS A 133 1.99 -18.87 -6.38
C LYS A 133 2.06 -17.85 -7.52
N ASN A 134 2.85 -18.14 -8.54
CA ASN A 134 3.00 -17.29 -9.74
C ASN A 134 3.34 -15.82 -9.41
N LYS A 135 4.14 -15.60 -8.36
CA LYS A 135 4.61 -14.28 -7.92
C LYS A 135 3.51 -13.32 -7.44
N TRP A 136 2.31 -13.83 -7.13
CA TRP A 136 1.28 -13.02 -6.48
C TRP A 136 1.74 -12.62 -5.09
N LEU A 137 1.66 -11.34 -4.77
CA LEU A 137 2.01 -10.83 -3.45
C LEU A 137 0.74 -10.63 -2.64
N PHE A 138 0.71 -10.98 -1.36
CA PHE A 138 -0.45 -10.75 -0.49
C PHE A 138 -0.02 -9.95 0.74
N LEU A 139 -0.97 -9.18 1.29
CA LEU A 139 -0.69 -8.34 2.45
C LEU A 139 -0.56 -9.22 3.70
N ASP A 140 0.46 -8.98 4.50
CA ASP A 140 0.66 -9.66 5.78
C ASP A 140 1.09 -8.66 6.86
N ASN A 141 0.91 -9.06 8.12
CA ASN A 141 1.21 -8.28 9.31
C ASN A 141 0.61 -6.86 9.28
N ASP A 142 -0.62 -6.73 8.77
CA ASP A 142 -1.36 -5.49 8.77
C ASP A 142 -2.24 -5.34 10.02
N THR A 143 -2.65 -4.12 10.33
CA THR A 143 -3.42 -3.80 11.53
C THR A 143 -4.82 -4.43 11.56
N ASN A 144 -5.35 -4.88 10.41
CA ASN A 144 -6.64 -5.58 10.33
C ASN A 144 -6.49 -7.10 10.39
N LYS A 145 -5.27 -7.64 10.46
CA LYS A 145 -5.01 -9.09 10.52
C LYS A 145 -5.58 -9.84 9.31
N SER A 146 -5.33 -9.36 8.09
CA SER A 146 -5.91 -9.89 6.84
C SER A 146 -5.66 -11.39 6.67
N VAL A 147 -4.46 -11.87 7.02
CA VAL A 147 -4.12 -13.30 6.97
C VAL A 147 -4.98 -14.12 7.94
N ALA A 148 -5.10 -13.66 9.19
CA ALA A 148 -5.92 -14.33 10.21
C ALA A 148 -7.40 -14.38 9.81
N GLN A 149 -7.92 -13.33 9.16
CA GLN A 149 -9.26 -13.34 8.58
C GLN A 149 -9.38 -14.42 7.50
N HIS A 150 -8.43 -14.46 6.55
CA HIS A 150 -8.46 -15.38 5.41
C HIS A 150 -8.43 -16.85 5.82
N ILE A 151 -7.61 -17.21 6.81
CA ILE A 151 -7.49 -18.59 7.31
C ILE A 151 -8.51 -18.93 8.41
N GLY A 152 -9.35 -17.98 8.82
CA GLY A 152 -10.43 -18.20 9.80
C GLY A 152 -10.00 -18.20 11.26
N ASP A 153 -8.78 -17.75 11.57
CA ASP A 153 -8.26 -17.64 12.94
C ASP A 153 -8.95 -16.54 13.75
N ILE A 154 -9.57 -15.58 13.07
CA ILE A 154 -10.44 -14.60 13.72
C ILE A 154 -11.85 -14.63 13.13
N ARG A 155 -12.81 -14.37 14.00
CA ARG A 155 -14.24 -14.26 13.71
C ARG A 155 -14.75 -12.92 14.22
N LEU A 156 -15.93 -12.52 13.77
CA LEU A 156 -16.54 -11.29 14.27
C LEU A 156 -16.86 -11.44 15.77
N THR A 157 -16.48 -10.45 16.58
CA THR A 157 -16.81 -10.47 18.01
C THR A 157 -18.25 -10.02 18.24
N LEU A 158 -18.82 -10.29 19.42
CA LEU A 158 -20.18 -9.86 19.76
C LEU A 158 -20.32 -8.32 19.73
N GLU A 159 -19.28 -7.60 20.17
CA GLU A 159 -19.25 -6.14 20.13
C GLU A 159 -19.23 -5.64 18.68
N ALA A 160 -18.38 -6.24 17.83
CA ALA A 160 -18.30 -5.87 16.42
C ALA A 160 -19.59 -6.21 15.67
N GLU A 161 -20.25 -7.33 16.00
CA GLU A 161 -21.58 -7.67 15.49
C GLU A 161 -22.62 -6.60 15.88
N ALA A 162 -22.66 -6.19 17.15
CA ALA A 162 -23.56 -5.14 17.62
C ALA A 162 -23.33 -3.82 16.86
N SER A 163 -22.06 -3.39 16.71
CA SER A 163 -21.73 -2.17 15.96
C SER A 163 -22.10 -2.26 14.48
N TRP A 164 -22.00 -3.44 13.85
CA TRP A 164 -22.48 -3.64 12.47
C TRP A 164 -24.00 -3.50 12.36
N ARG A 165 -24.76 -4.05 13.31
CA ARG A 165 -26.23 -3.91 13.34
C ARG A 165 -26.64 -2.45 13.53
N GLU A 166 -25.98 -1.74 14.44
CA GLU A 166 -26.18 -0.30 14.66
C GLU A 166 -25.86 0.50 13.40
N TYR A 167 -24.74 0.19 12.73
CA TYR A 167 -24.37 0.83 11.47
C TYR A 167 -25.44 0.64 10.38
N PHE A 168 -25.94 -0.59 10.17
CA PHE A 168 -26.97 -0.85 9.18
C PHE A 168 -28.25 -0.05 9.47
N GLN A 169 -28.68 -0.03 10.74
CA GLN A 169 -29.86 0.74 11.16
C GLN A 169 -29.64 2.25 10.94
N ALA A 170 -28.50 2.79 11.36
CA ALA A 170 -28.19 4.21 11.21
C ALA A 170 -28.10 4.63 9.74
N PHE A 171 -27.50 3.79 8.89
CA PHE A 171 -27.40 4.04 7.45
C PHE A 171 -28.77 4.03 6.76
N MET A 172 -29.65 3.09 7.10
CA MET A 172 -31.04 3.06 6.59
C MET A 172 -31.87 4.25 7.10
N ASN A 173 -31.67 4.67 8.35
CA ASN A 173 -32.31 5.85 8.91
C ASN A 173 -31.88 7.12 8.15
N LEU A 174 -30.59 7.25 7.86
CA LEU A 174 -30.04 8.35 7.06
C LEU A 174 -30.63 8.34 5.65
N GLN A 175 -30.66 7.17 4.99
CA GLN A 175 -31.26 6.98 3.67
C GLN A 175 -32.71 7.44 3.65
N SER A 176 -33.50 7.03 4.64
CA SER A 176 -34.92 7.36 4.76
C SER A 176 -35.16 8.84 5.07
N LYS A 177 -34.36 9.42 5.97
CA LYS A 177 -34.43 10.83 6.37
C LYS A 177 -34.24 11.77 5.18
N TYR A 178 -33.25 11.50 4.34
CA TYR A 178 -32.93 12.35 3.19
C TYR A 178 -33.53 11.84 1.86
N LYS A 179 -34.16 10.66 1.84
CA LYS A 179 -34.75 10.01 0.66
C LYS A 179 -33.76 9.83 -0.51
N ILE A 180 -32.54 9.40 -0.18
CA ILE A 180 -31.43 9.27 -1.14
C ILE A 180 -31.22 7.79 -1.45
N PRO A 181 -31.21 7.35 -2.73
CA PRO A 181 -30.69 6.04 -3.09
C PRO A 181 -29.25 5.84 -2.58
N ALA A 182 -29.05 4.87 -1.70
CA ALA A 182 -27.77 4.64 -1.06
C ALA A 182 -27.34 3.17 -1.16
N ALA A 183 -26.03 2.91 -1.12
CA ALA A 183 -25.50 1.56 -1.02
C ALA A 183 -24.23 1.49 -0.17
N LEU A 184 -24.04 0.37 0.51
CA LEU A 184 -22.76 -0.07 1.06
C LEU A 184 -22.07 -0.98 0.04
N LEU A 185 -20.91 -0.59 -0.47
CA LEU A 185 -20.05 -1.44 -1.28
C LEU A 185 -18.91 -1.98 -0.42
N ILE A 186 -18.88 -3.31 -0.25
CA ILE A 186 -17.74 -3.99 0.33
C ILE A 186 -16.87 -4.50 -0.83
N ALA A 187 -15.73 -3.85 -1.09
CA ALA A 187 -14.78 -4.30 -2.08
C ALA A 187 -14.13 -5.62 -1.59
N PRO A 188 -14.32 -6.77 -2.26
CA PRO A 188 -13.80 -8.04 -1.77
C PRO A 188 -12.27 -8.00 -1.61
N SER A 189 -11.73 -8.75 -0.65
CA SER A 189 -10.28 -8.84 -0.49
C SER A 189 -9.68 -9.64 -1.65
N LYS A 190 -8.42 -9.36 -2.00
CA LYS A 190 -7.72 -10.07 -3.07
C LYS A 190 -7.64 -11.57 -2.80
N GLU A 191 -7.39 -11.91 -1.54
CA GLU A 191 -7.29 -13.27 -1.02
C GLU A 191 -8.62 -14.03 -1.17
N ALA A 192 -9.76 -13.33 -1.10
CA ALA A 192 -11.06 -13.91 -1.38
C ALA A 192 -11.31 -14.09 -2.89
N VAL A 193 -10.86 -13.17 -3.75
CA VAL A 193 -11.10 -13.26 -5.19
C VAL A 193 -10.22 -14.29 -5.87
N VAL A 194 -8.94 -14.36 -5.50
CA VAL A 194 -7.97 -15.29 -6.12
C VAL A 194 -7.30 -16.23 -5.09
N PRO A 195 -8.09 -17.01 -4.33
CA PRO A 195 -7.57 -17.85 -3.25
C PRO A 195 -6.60 -18.93 -3.74
N GLU A 196 -6.66 -19.34 -5.01
CA GLU A 196 -5.80 -20.34 -5.63
C GLU A 196 -4.32 -19.92 -5.72
N PHE A 197 -4.05 -18.61 -5.74
CA PHE A 197 -2.69 -18.07 -5.73
C PHE A 197 -2.18 -17.77 -4.32
N HIS A 198 -3.06 -17.73 -3.32
CA HIS A 198 -2.67 -17.49 -1.93
C HIS A 198 -1.85 -18.68 -1.38
N PRO A 199 -0.75 -18.45 -0.63
CA PRO A 199 0.06 -19.55 -0.10
C PRO A 199 -0.65 -20.33 1.02
N LEU A 200 -1.57 -19.68 1.73
CA LEU A 200 -2.38 -20.28 2.79
C LEU A 200 -3.80 -20.57 2.29
N LYS A 201 -4.38 -21.67 2.75
CA LYS A 201 -5.73 -22.09 2.39
C LYS A 201 -6.77 -21.20 3.06
N ARG A 202 -7.73 -20.70 2.28
CA ARG A 202 -8.88 -19.95 2.77
C ARG A 202 -9.76 -20.85 3.67
N ALA A 203 -10.21 -20.33 4.81
CA ALA A 203 -11.24 -20.99 5.60
C ALA A 203 -12.60 -20.95 4.89
N ARG A 204 -13.49 -21.89 5.26
CA ARG A 204 -14.87 -21.90 4.73
C ARG A 204 -15.68 -20.71 5.24
N ASN A 205 -15.51 -20.37 6.52
CA ASN A 205 -16.19 -19.28 7.18
C ASN A 205 -15.13 -18.30 7.67
N THR A 206 -15.19 -17.06 7.20
CA THR A 206 -14.32 -15.96 7.62
C THR A 206 -15.16 -14.79 8.12
N VAL A 207 -14.52 -13.75 8.63
CA VAL A 207 -15.21 -12.55 9.17
C VAL A 207 -16.15 -11.92 8.14
N ILE A 208 -15.82 -11.97 6.84
CA ILE A 208 -16.72 -11.41 5.83
C ILE A 208 -18.01 -12.23 5.71
N GLU A 209 -17.97 -13.56 5.80
CA GLU A 209 -19.20 -14.37 5.85
C GLU A 209 -20.04 -14.05 7.08
N ASP A 210 -19.40 -13.79 8.24
CA ASP A 210 -20.11 -13.36 9.45
C ASP A 210 -20.85 -12.04 9.20
N VAL A 211 -20.14 -11.03 8.67
CA VAL A 211 -20.74 -9.71 8.39
C VAL A 211 -21.86 -9.82 7.35
N LEU A 212 -21.66 -10.57 6.26
CA LEU A 212 -22.70 -10.78 5.24
C LEU A 212 -23.96 -11.43 5.81
N ALA A 213 -23.81 -12.35 6.77
CA ALA A 213 -24.95 -12.99 7.45
C ALA A 213 -25.73 -12.03 8.37
N LEU A 214 -25.14 -10.91 8.79
CA LEU A 214 -25.80 -9.88 9.61
C LEU A 214 -26.62 -8.88 8.78
N ILE A 215 -26.40 -8.83 7.47
CA ILE A 215 -27.01 -7.81 6.60
C ILE A 215 -28.52 -8.06 6.51
N PRO A 216 -29.36 -7.05 6.84
CA PRO A 216 -30.81 -7.16 6.62
C PRO A 216 -31.16 -7.38 5.15
N ASN A 217 -32.22 -8.16 4.87
CA ASN A 217 -32.59 -8.53 3.50
C ASN A 217 -32.86 -7.33 2.57
N ASP A 218 -33.36 -6.23 3.12
CA ASP A 218 -33.66 -4.99 2.41
C ASP A 218 -32.49 -4.01 2.36
N PHE A 219 -31.41 -4.28 3.10
CA PHE A 219 -30.25 -3.40 3.16
C PHE A 219 -29.51 -3.35 1.81
N PRO A 220 -29.13 -2.16 1.32
CA PRO A 220 -28.47 -2.02 0.03
C PRO A 220 -26.97 -2.32 0.08
N CYS A 221 -26.62 -3.59 0.28
CA CYS A 221 -25.24 -4.05 0.16
C CYS A 221 -24.88 -4.49 -1.26
N VAL A 222 -23.64 -4.21 -1.67
CA VAL A 222 -22.99 -4.72 -2.88
C VAL A 222 -21.69 -5.41 -2.46
N TYR A 223 -21.59 -6.71 -2.77
CA TYR A 223 -20.38 -7.52 -2.56
C TYR A 223 -20.09 -8.35 -3.83
N PRO A 224 -19.37 -7.80 -4.82
CA PRO A 224 -19.27 -8.37 -6.16
C PRO A 224 -18.24 -9.51 -6.27
N LEU A 225 -18.16 -10.42 -5.28
CA LEU A 225 -17.15 -11.48 -5.23
C LEU A 225 -17.23 -12.41 -6.45
N ASP A 226 -18.43 -12.91 -6.76
CA ASP A 226 -18.61 -13.89 -7.83
C ASP A 226 -18.36 -13.27 -9.21
N ALA A 227 -18.80 -12.03 -9.43
CA ALA A 227 -18.52 -11.31 -10.66
C ALA A 227 -17.01 -11.06 -10.86
N LEU A 228 -16.29 -10.73 -9.79
CA LEU A 228 -14.84 -10.53 -9.84
C LEU A 228 -14.08 -11.84 -10.08
N ARG A 229 -14.57 -12.97 -9.58
CA ARG A 229 -14.02 -14.32 -9.81
C ARG A 229 -14.30 -14.83 -11.23
N ALA A 230 -15.51 -14.59 -11.73
CA ALA A 230 -15.94 -15.03 -13.05
C ALA A 230 -15.37 -14.17 -14.20
N SER A 231 -14.73 -13.05 -13.87
CA SER A 231 -14.12 -12.15 -14.84
C SER A 231 -13.08 -12.85 -15.71
N LYS A 232 -13.21 -12.70 -17.03
CA LYS A 232 -12.20 -13.18 -17.99
C LYS A 232 -10.89 -12.41 -17.87
N ASP A 233 -11.00 -11.09 -17.65
CA ASP A 233 -9.84 -10.25 -17.36
C ASP A 233 -9.48 -10.35 -15.88
N ARG A 234 -8.19 -10.24 -15.58
CA ARG A 234 -7.71 -10.28 -14.20
C ARG A 234 -8.34 -9.12 -13.41
N SER A 235 -9.08 -9.43 -12.35
CA SER A 235 -9.79 -8.46 -11.52
C SER A 235 -8.93 -7.87 -10.39
N PHE A 236 -7.81 -8.50 -10.02
CA PHE A 236 -6.84 -7.99 -9.04
C PHE A 236 -5.42 -7.90 -9.57
N ARG A 237 -4.66 -6.94 -9.04
CA ARG A 237 -3.25 -6.76 -9.41
C ARG A 237 -2.37 -7.78 -8.69
N VAL A 238 -1.30 -8.21 -9.35
CA VAL A 238 -0.43 -9.28 -8.83
C VAL A 238 0.40 -8.77 -7.64
N THR A 239 1.00 -7.59 -7.79
CA THR A 239 1.92 -7.01 -6.80
C THR A 239 1.28 -5.89 -5.98
N ASP A 240 -0.05 -5.80 -5.93
CA ASP A 240 -0.79 -4.70 -5.31
C ASP A 240 -2.05 -5.20 -4.60
N THR A 241 -2.49 -4.56 -3.52
CA THR A 241 -3.68 -4.97 -2.78
C THR A 241 -5.02 -4.62 -3.46
N HIS A 242 -5.02 -3.75 -4.46
CA HIS A 242 -6.23 -3.26 -5.11
C HIS A 242 -6.63 -4.07 -6.34
N TRP A 243 -7.90 -3.95 -6.72
CA TRP A 243 -8.39 -4.46 -7.99
C TRP A 243 -7.72 -3.76 -9.19
N THR A 244 -7.74 -4.40 -10.36
CA THR A 244 -7.33 -3.80 -11.63
C THR A 244 -8.36 -2.77 -12.11
N CYS A 245 -8.08 -2.08 -13.23
CA CYS A 245 -9.11 -1.26 -13.87
C CYS A 245 -10.33 -2.10 -14.31
N HIS A 246 -10.16 -3.36 -14.71
CA HIS A 246 -11.26 -4.27 -15.03
C HIS A 246 -12.07 -4.63 -13.79
N GLY A 247 -11.41 -4.96 -12.67
CA GLY A 247 -12.09 -5.22 -11.40
C GLY A 247 -12.84 -3.99 -10.87
N ALA A 248 -12.27 -2.80 -11.03
CA ALA A 248 -12.93 -1.55 -10.67
C ALA A 248 -14.16 -1.26 -11.56
N LYS A 249 -14.13 -1.59 -12.85
CA LYS A 249 -15.28 -1.52 -13.77
C LYS A 249 -16.41 -2.42 -13.29
N ILE A 250 -16.10 -3.67 -12.92
CA ILE A 250 -17.07 -4.63 -12.36
C ILE A 250 -17.70 -4.07 -11.08
N GLY A 251 -16.88 -3.56 -10.15
CA GLY A 251 -17.37 -2.95 -8.92
C GLY A 251 -18.25 -1.72 -9.17
N ALA A 252 -17.90 -0.88 -10.15
CA ALA A 252 -18.69 0.29 -10.52
C ALA A 252 -20.03 -0.09 -11.17
N ILE A 253 -20.06 -1.09 -12.05
CA ILE A 253 -21.31 -1.59 -12.66
C ILE A 253 -22.23 -2.16 -11.58
N ALA A 254 -21.73 -3.05 -10.71
CA ALA A 254 -22.52 -3.66 -9.64
C ALA A 254 -23.10 -2.61 -8.67
N LEU A 255 -22.31 -1.57 -8.35
CA LEU A 255 -22.80 -0.44 -7.58
C LEU A 255 -23.91 0.32 -8.31
N CYS A 256 -23.67 0.73 -9.55
CA CYS A 256 -24.62 1.52 -10.32
C CYS A 256 -25.93 0.76 -10.54
N GLU A 257 -25.86 -0.54 -10.80
CA GLU A 257 -27.03 -1.42 -10.88
C GLU A 257 -27.82 -1.42 -9.55
N ARG A 258 -27.14 -1.59 -8.41
CA ARG A 258 -27.82 -1.53 -7.09
C ARG A 258 -28.48 -0.18 -6.82
N LEU A 259 -27.92 0.90 -7.34
CA LEU A 259 -28.48 2.26 -7.28
C LEU A 259 -29.57 2.51 -8.33
N GLY A 260 -29.96 1.51 -9.14
CA GLY A 260 -31.04 1.62 -10.13
C GLY A 260 -30.62 2.29 -11.44
N ILE A 261 -29.33 2.31 -11.76
CA ILE A 261 -28.84 2.77 -13.06
C ILE A 261 -28.99 1.64 -14.08
N ASP A 262 -29.51 1.98 -15.26
CA ASP A 262 -29.74 1.04 -16.36
C ASP A 262 -28.44 0.35 -16.80
N ILE A 263 -28.41 -0.98 -16.66
CA ILE A 263 -27.22 -1.80 -16.94
C ILE A 263 -26.83 -1.80 -18.43
N VAL A 264 -27.81 -1.72 -19.35
CA VAL A 264 -27.54 -1.69 -20.79
C VAL A 264 -26.81 -0.39 -21.14
N LYS A 265 -27.25 0.74 -20.56
CA LYS A 265 -26.57 2.03 -20.74
C LYS A 265 -25.17 2.03 -20.13
N LEU A 266 -24.94 1.37 -19.00
CA LEU A 266 -23.61 1.24 -18.41
C LEU A 266 -22.67 0.43 -19.31
N HIS A 267 -23.14 -0.69 -19.85
CA HIS A 267 -22.33 -1.50 -20.76
C HIS A 267 -21.96 -0.73 -22.03
N SER A 268 -22.93 -0.05 -22.65
CA SER A 268 -22.67 0.80 -23.83
C SER A 268 -21.71 1.94 -23.50
N LEU A 269 -21.84 2.56 -22.31
CA LEU A 269 -20.95 3.64 -21.88
C LEU A 269 -19.48 3.20 -21.78
N PHE A 270 -19.21 1.93 -21.46
CA PHE A 270 -17.86 1.38 -21.24
C PHE A 270 -17.42 0.39 -22.34
N GLU A 271 -18.14 0.36 -23.47
CA GLU A 271 -17.90 -0.58 -24.58
C GLU A 271 -16.58 -0.27 -25.29
N ASP A 272 -16.32 1.01 -25.55
CA ASP A 272 -15.12 1.49 -26.25
C ASP A 272 -13.89 1.67 -25.33
N ASP A 273 -13.87 1.05 -24.15
CA ASP A 273 -12.76 1.21 -23.20
C ASP A 273 -11.49 0.50 -23.70
N GLU A 274 -10.42 1.27 -23.90
CA GLU A 274 -9.13 0.74 -24.35
C GLU A 274 -8.15 0.57 -23.19
N TYR A 275 -7.68 -0.64 -22.97
CA TYR A 275 -6.71 -0.95 -21.93
C TYR A 275 -5.33 -1.24 -22.51
N LYS A 276 -4.31 -0.53 -21.99
CA LYS A 276 -2.91 -0.72 -22.42
C LYS A 276 -2.07 -1.26 -21.27
N PRO A 277 -1.17 -2.22 -21.55
CA PRO A 277 -0.32 -2.79 -20.51
C PRO A 277 0.76 -1.80 -20.08
N ARG A 278 1.07 -1.82 -18.78
CA ARG A 278 2.17 -1.06 -18.18
C ARG A 278 2.86 -1.94 -17.13
N TRP A 279 4.18 -1.87 -17.07
CA TRP A 279 4.93 -2.46 -15.96
C TRP A 279 4.78 -1.58 -14.74
N VAL A 280 4.10 -2.08 -13.72
CA VAL A 280 3.83 -1.31 -12.49
C VAL A 280 4.36 -2.05 -11.29
N MET A 281 4.93 -1.26 -10.38
CA MET A 281 5.26 -1.69 -9.03
C MET A 281 4.06 -1.34 -8.15
N GLY A 282 3.35 -2.35 -7.69
CA GLY A 282 2.18 -2.15 -6.82
C GLY A 282 2.57 -1.77 -5.39
N ASP A 283 1.56 -1.46 -4.57
CA ASP A 283 1.76 -1.12 -3.15
C ASP A 283 2.47 -2.20 -2.33
N LEU A 284 2.41 -3.48 -2.73
CA LEU A 284 3.18 -4.58 -2.14
C LEU A 284 4.51 -4.80 -2.86
N GLY A 285 4.57 -4.56 -4.17
CA GLY A 285 5.78 -4.70 -4.97
C GLY A 285 6.93 -3.79 -4.51
N VAL A 286 6.59 -2.58 -4.03
CA VAL A 286 7.57 -1.65 -3.41
C VAL A 286 8.03 -2.07 -2.01
N LYS A 287 7.41 -3.09 -1.40
CA LYS A 287 7.65 -3.54 -0.02
C LYS A 287 8.47 -4.83 0.06
N VAL A 288 8.93 -5.35 -1.08
CA VAL A 288 9.82 -6.52 -1.15
C VAL A 288 11.14 -6.10 -1.78
N TYR A 289 12.22 -6.78 -1.42
CA TYR A 289 13.52 -6.58 -2.07
C TYR A 289 13.93 -7.85 -2.86
N PRO A 290 14.47 -7.72 -4.08
CA PRO A 290 14.35 -6.52 -4.93
C PRO A 290 12.87 -6.19 -5.21
N PRO A 291 12.53 -4.93 -5.49
CA PRO A 291 11.14 -4.57 -5.77
C PRO A 291 10.57 -5.30 -6.98
N VAL A 292 9.37 -5.87 -6.81
CA VAL A 292 8.73 -6.69 -7.84
C VAL A 292 7.73 -5.86 -8.64
N ARG A 293 7.77 -6.00 -9.97
CA ARG A 293 6.83 -5.38 -10.91
C ARG A 293 6.01 -6.44 -11.63
N ASN A 294 4.83 -6.06 -12.07
CA ASN A 294 4.00 -6.89 -12.94
C ASN A 294 3.38 -6.07 -14.08
N LYS A 295 3.05 -6.75 -15.19
CA LYS A 295 2.31 -6.15 -16.31
C LYS A 295 0.83 -6.01 -15.94
N GLU A 296 0.38 -4.77 -15.81
CA GLU A 296 -0.98 -4.40 -15.43
C GLU A 296 -1.65 -3.59 -16.55
N TYR A 297 -2.96 -3.80 -16.77
CA TYR A 297 -3.72 -3.14 -17.83
C TYR A 297 -4.46 -1.92 -17.28
N TYR A 298 -4.13 -0.75 -17.84
CA TYR A 298 -4.71 0.53 -17.45
C TYR A 298 -5.58 1.09 -18.56
N LEU A 299 -6.71 1.69 -18.17
CA LEU A 299 -7.55 2.45 -19.09
C LEU A 299 -6.71 3.59 -19.70
N SER A 300 -6.73 3.68 -21.03
CA SER A 300 -5.77 4.49 -21.78
C SER A 300 -6.42 5.63 -22.55
N ASN A 301 -7.70 5.52 -22.89
CA ASN A 301 -8.47 6.51 -23.61
C ASN A 301 -9.32 7.44 -22.71
N TYR A 302 -9.41 7.16 -21.40
CA TYR A 302 -10.11 8.00 -20.42
C TYR A 302 -9.30 8.16 -19.13
N SER A 303 -9.50 9.29 -18.43
CA SER A 303 -8.93 9.53 -17.09
C SER A 303 -9.78 10.55 -16.33
N TYR A 304 -10.27 10.18 -15.15
CA TYR A 304 -11.06 11.03 -14.26
C TYR A 304 -10.34 12.34 -13.89
N ARG A 305 -8.99 12.34 -13.91
CA ARG A 305 -8.17 13.50 -13.59
C ARG A 305 -8.46 14.72 -14.45
N LYS A 306 -8.93 14.54 -15.70
CA LYS A 306 -9.36 15.64 -16.58
C LYS A 306 -10.58 16.41 -16.03
N PHE A 307 -11.33 15.78 -15.14
CA PHE A 307 -12.57 16.28 -14.56
C PHE A 307 -12.44 16.71 -13.11
N LEU A 308 -11.24 16.62 -12.52
CA LEU A 308 -10.97 17.05 -11.15
C LEU A 308 -11.13 18.57 -11.03
N LYS A 309 -11.95 19.02 -10.07
CA LYS A 309 -12.23 20.43 -9.78
C LYS A 309 -11.77 20.85 -8.39
N PHE A 310 -11.59 19.89 -7.49
CA PHE A 310 -11.10 20.12 -6.13
C PHE A 310 -10.37 18.88 -5.62
N ASP A 311 -9.30 19.12 -4.87
CA ASP A 311 -8.54 18.14 -4.09
C ASP A 311 -7.92 18.91 -2.92
N ASN A 312 -8.22 18.54 -1.68
CA ASN A 312 -7.60 19.18 -0.51
C ASN A 312 -6.18 18.65 -0.22
N GLU A 313 -5.69 17.71 -1.02
CA GLU A 313 -4.36 17.11 -0.99
C GLU A 313 -3.94 16.46 0.34
N LEU A 314 -4.88 16.29 1.29
CA LEU A 314 -4.59 15.59 2.52
C LEU A 314 -4.29 14.11 2.25
N PRO A 315 -3.40 13.47 3.03
CA PRO A 315 -3.08 12.07 2.87
C PRO A 315 -4.19 11.18 3.44
N THR A 316 -4.67 10.22 2.65
CA THR A 316 -5.64 9.19 3.10
C THR A 316 -6.88 9.79 3.77
N PHE A 317 -7.20 9.41 5.03
CA PHE A 317 -8.34 9.90 5.79
C PHE A 317 -8.37 11.43 5.88
N GLY A 318 -9.54 12.03 5.64
CA GLY A 318 -9.69 13.48 5.56
C GLY A 318 -9.55 14.03 4.14
N ARG A 319 -9.02 13.25 3.19
CA ARG A 319 -8.93 13.70 1.80
C ARG A 319 -10.32 13.83 1.17
N MET A 320 -10.53 14.95 0.49
CA MET A 320 -11.75 15.23 -0.25
C MET A 320 -11.43 15.57 -1.70
N LEU A 321 -12.19 14.99 -2.64
CA LEU A 321 -12.09 15.25 -4.08
C LEU A 321 -13.45 15.65 -4.63
N VAL A 322 -13.47 16.57 -5.60
CA VAL A 322 -14.66 16.87 -6.40
C VAL A 322 -14.32 16.71 -7.88
N MET A 323 -15.07 15.86 -8.56
CA MET A 323 -15.01 15.68 -10.01
C MET A 323 -16.30 16.21 -10.65
N ARG A 324 -16.19 16.81 -11.83
CA ARG A 324 -17.34 17.22 -12.64
C ARG A 324 -17.12 16.94 -14.11
N ASN A 325 -17.97 16.09 -14.70
CA ASN A 325 -17.88 15.69 -16.10
C ASN A 325 -19.01 16.30 -16.94
N GLY A 326 -18.64 17.00 -18.02
CA GLY A 326 -19.45 17.50 -19.13
C GLY A 326 -20.63 16.62 -19.53
N ASP A 327 -20.28 15.37 -19.76
CA ASP A 327 -20.97 14.48 -20.67
C ASP A 327 -21.39 13.19 -19.97
N ALA A 328 -21.60 13.28 -18.65
CA ALA A 328 -21.96 12.12 -17.84
C ALA A 328 -23.37 11.61 -18.16
N LEU A 329 -23.58 10.30 -17.99
CA LEU A 329 -24.85 9.62 -18.26
C LEU A 329 -26.03 10.19 -17.43
N LYS A 330 -25.76 10.63 -16.20
CA LYS A 330 -26.74 11.18 -15.27
C LYS A 330 -26.33 12.58 -14.85
N GLU A 331 -27.26 13.52 -14.98
CA GLU A 331 -27.22 14.84 -14.33
C GLU A 331 -27.51 14.68 -12.83
N ALA A 332 -26.60 14.03 -12.11
CA ALA A 332 -26.73 13.68 -10.71
C ALA A 332 -25.39 13.76 -9.96
N ARG A 333 -25.47 13.92 -8.64
CA ARG A 333 -24.35 13.95 -7.69
C ARG A 333 -24.27 12.64 -6.91
N LEU A 334 -23.13 11.96 -7.05
CA LEU A 334 -22.73 10.86 -6.18
C LEU A 334 -21.80 11.37 -5.07
N LEU A 335 -22.17 11.15 -3.81
CA LEU A 335 -21.29 11.34 -2.66
C LEU A 335 -20.74 9.99 -2.20
N ILE A 336 -19.42 9.86 -2.11
CA ILE A 336 -18.71 8.64 -1.75
C ILE A 336 -17.95 8.86 -0.45
N PHE A 337 -18.27 8.06 0.57
CA PHE A 337 -17.46 7.86 1.77
C PHE A 337 -16.67 6.57 1.60
N GLY A 338 -15.47 6.66 1.03
CA GLY A 338 -14.77 5.50 0.50
C GLY A 338 -13.35 5.31 1.01
N SER A 339 -12.67 4.30 0.46
CA SER A 339 -11.30 3.93 0.79
C SER A 339 -10.40 3.96 -0.45
N SER A 340 -9.18 3.43 -0.34
CA SER A 340 -8.22 3.35 -1.44
C SER A 340 -8.73 2.59 -2.67
N SER A 341 -9.69 1.67 -2.52
CA SER A 341 -10.29 0.95 -3.66
C SER A 341 -11.22 1.83 -4.51
N SER A 342 -11.80 2.89 -3.95
CA SER A 342 -12.65 3.82 -4.71
C SER A 342 -11.90 4.55 -5.82
N TYR A 343 -10.60 4.82 -5.65
CA TYR A 343 -9.85 5.65 -6.60
C TYR A 343 -9.83 5.09 -8.03
N SER A 344 -9.73 3.77 -8.18
CA SER A 344 -9.77 3.12 -9.49
C SER A 344 -11.18 3.01 -10.08
N MET A 345 -12.22 3.26 -9.27
CA MET A 345 -13.60 3.36 -9.78
C MET A 345 -13.88 4.73 -10.41
N PHE A 346 -13.10 5.77 -10.10
CA PHE A 346 -13.39 7.13 -10.53
C PHE A 346 -13.43 7.28 -12.05
N ASP A 347 -12.59 6.55 -12.79
CA ASP A 347 -12.62 6.53 -14.26
C ASP A 347 -13.97 6.09 -14.84
N TYR A 348 -14.74 5.32 -14.08
CA TYR A 348 -16.06 4.84 -14.48
C TYR A 348 -17.17 5.72 -13.87
N LEU A 349 -17.10 5.98 -12.56
CA LEU A 349 -18.13 6.74 -11.85
C LEU A 349 -18.24 8.19 -12.34
N SER A 350 -17.14 8.82 -12.77
CA SER A 350 -17.19 10.17 -13.35
C SER A 350 -17.85 10.22 -14.73
N ARG A 351 -18.05 9.08 -15.40
CA ARG A 351 -18.82 8.97 -16.66
C ARG A 351 -20.29 8.71 -16.38
N VAL A 352 -20.61 8.08 -15.24
CA VAL A 352 -21.99 7.82 -14.85
C VAL A 352 -22.64 9.07 -14.23
N PHE A 353 -21.95 9.74 -13.30
CA PHE A 353 -22.49 10.87 -12.55
C PHE A 353 -21.80 12.17 -12.93
N ARG A 354 -22.62 13.19 -13.22
CA ARG A 354 -22.17 14.56 -13.52
C ARG A 354 -21.22 15.11 -12.47
N GLN A 355 -21.50 14.84 -11.20
CA GLN A 355 -20.64 15.22 -10.08
C GLN A 355 -20.34 13.99 -9.22
N VAL A 356 -19.06 13.79 -8.92
CA VAL A 356 -18.63 12.79 -7.93
C VAL A 356 -17.84 13.53 -6.85
N VAL A 357 -18.35 13.47 -5.63
CA VAL A 357 -17.66 13.97 -4.44
C VAL A 357 -17.17 12.76 -3.66
N PHE A 358 -15.87 12.71 -3.41
CA PHE A 358 -15.25 11.63 -2.66
C PHE A 358 -14.66 12.15 -1.36
N VAL A 359 -14.89 11.40 -0.29
CA VAL A 359 -14.33 11.59 1.04
C VAL A 359 -13.64 10.29 1.42
N HIS A 360 -12.35 10.35 1.72
CA HIS A 360 -11.63 9.19 2.20
C HIS A 360 -11.95 9.00 3.69
N SER A 361 -12.82 8.04 3.98
CA SER A 361 -13.28 7.74 5.34
C SER A 361 -13.52 6.24 5.57
N ALA A 362 -13.17 5.40 4.59
CA ALA A 362 -13.34 3.93 4.63
C ALA A 362 -14.76 3.46 5.00
N GLY A 363 -15.78 4.16 4.50
CA GLY A 363 -17.17 3.83 4.73
C GLY A 363 -17.80 4.53 5.94
N ASN A 364 -17.03 5.27 6.74
CA ASN A 364 -17.57 6.12 7.80
C ASN A 364 -18.30 7.31 7.16
N VAL A 365 -19.58 7.46 7.48
CA VAL A 365 -20.47 8.43 6.86
C VAL A 365 -20.59 9.66 7.74
N ASP A 366 -20.42 10.82 7.14
CA ASP A 366 -20.62 12.12 7.79
C ASP A 366 -22.01 12.67 7.42
N PRO A 367 -22.97 12.70 8.36
CA PRO A 367 -24.32 13.23 8.10
C PRO A 367 -24.34 14.73 7.76
N TYR A 368 -23.39 15.51 8.28
CA TYR A 368 -23.28 16.94 7.99
C TYR A 368 -22.98 17.17 6.51
N LEU A 369 -22.07 16.37 5.92
CA LEU A 369 -21.81 16.44 4.48
C LEU A 369 -23.01 16.03 3.63
N VAL A 370 -23.78 15.01 4.06
CA VAL A 370 -24.99 14.59 3.35
C VAL A 370 -26.01 15.73 3.30
N GLU A 371 -26.24 16.37 4.44
CA GLU A 371 -27.18 17.51 4.55
C GLU A 371 -26.72 18.73 3.75
N MET A 372 -25.43 19.05 3.84
CA MET A 372 -24.86 20.23 3.20
C MET A 372 -24.76 20.08 1.68
N LEU A 373 -24.35 18.90 1.18
CA LEU A 373 -24.14 18.65 -0.25
C LEU A 373 -25.40 18.18 -0.97
N LYS A 374 -26.40 17.68 -0.26
CA LYS A 374 -27.67 17.15 -0.82
C LYS A 374 -27.41 16.26 -2.05
N PRO A 375 -26.71 15.13 -1.89
CA PRO A 375 -26.40 14.27 -3.03
C PRO A 375 -27.65 13.52 -3.52
N ASP A 376 -27.67 13.19 -4.80
CA ASP A 376 -28.72 12.37 -5.41
C ASP A 376 -28.48 10.87 -5.15
N TYR A 377 -27.22 10.49 -4.93
CA TYR A 377 -26.81 9.12 -4.62
C TYR A 377 -25.74 9.11 -3.53
N LEU A 378 -25.78 8.12 -2.65
CA LEU A 378 -24.83 7.95 -1.55
C LEU A 378 -24.13 6.58 -1.64
N LEU A 379 -22.81 6.58 -1.51
CA LEU A 379 -21.99 5.39 -1.43
C LEU A 379 -21.20 5.40 -0.12
N SER A 380 -21.39 4.37 0.71
CA SER A 380 -20.36 3.98 1.68
C SER A 380 -19.53 2.85 1.08
N GLN A 381 -18.21 3.02 0.99
CA GLN A 381 -17.30 1.99 0.46
C GLN A 381 -16.24 1.61 1.49
N THR A 382 -16.23 0.33 1.84
CA THR A 382 -15.18 -0.28 2.67
C THR A 382 -14.55 -1.48 1.98
N ASN A 383 -13.38 -1.91 2.44
CA ASN A 383 -12.67 -3.06 1.91
C ASN A 383 -12.97 -4.30 2.76
N GLY A 384 -13.00 -5.48 2.14
CA GLY A 384 -13.27 -6.74 2.81
C GLY A 384 -12.33 -7.02 3.98
N ARG A 385 -11.09 -6.52 3.94
CA ARG A 385 -10.14 -6.63 5.06
C ARG A 385 -10.45 -5.72 6.26
N TYR A 386 -11.29 -4.70 6.11
CA TYR A 386 -11.65 -3.77 7.19
C TYR A 386 -12.87 -4.22 7.98
N VAL A 387 -13.57 -5.28 7.55
CA VAL A 387 -14.88 -5.66 8.11
C VAL A 387 -14.83 -6.22 9.53
N VAL A 388 -13.63 -6.45 10.06
CA VAL A 388 -13.40 -6.71 11.49
C VAL A 388 -13.91 -5.59 12.41
N ARG A 389 -14.17 -4.40 11.86
CA ARG A 389 -14.83 -3.29 12.54
C ARG A 389 -15.88 -2.70 11.61
N SER A 390 -17.04 -2.34 12.15
CA SER A 390 -18.04 -1.61 11.37
C SER A 390 -17.57 -0.16 11.15
N PRO A 391 -17.95 0.47 10.03
CA PRO A 391 -17.95 1.92 9.94
C PRO A 391 -19.01 2.53 10.87
N SER A 392 -19.05 3.86 10.96
CA SER A 392 -20.06 4.62 11.71
C SER A 392 -20.83 5.62 10.83
N VAL A 393 -21.95 6.14 11.35
CA VAL A 393 -22.80 7.17 10.71
C VAL A 393 -22.88 8.42 11.60
N ASP A 394 -21.75 8.80 12.17
CA ASP A 394 -21.54 9.96 13.04
C ASP A 394 -20.16 10.58 12.82
N TYR A 395 -19.54 10.25 11.68
CA TYR A 395 -18.17 10.66 11.38
C TYR A 395 -18.08 12.18 11.22
N ASP A 396 -17.09 12.81 11.83
CA ASP A 396 -16.82 14.24 11.68
C ASP A 396 -15.60 14.47 10.80
N ILE A 397 -15.83 14.76 9.52
CA ILE A 397 -14.75 15.03 8.57
C ILE A 397 -13.93 16.27 8.96
N ARG A 398 -14.55 17.27 9.60
CA ARG A 398 -13.88 18.53 9.93
C ARG A 398 -12.85 18.32 11.03
N ALA A 399 -13.19 17.53 12.05
CA ALA A 399 -12.24 17.14 13.09
C ALA A 399 -11.03 16.39 12.51
N VAL A 400 -11.26 15.49 11.55
CA VAL A 400 -10.18 14.74 10.90
C VAL A 400 -9.33 15.64 10.00
N ILE A 401 -9.94 16.54 9.23
CA ILE A 401 -9.22 17.54 8.43
C ILE A 401 -8.36 18.41 9.35
N LYS A 402 -8.91 18.90 10.47
CA LYS A 402 -8.18 19.72 11.44
C LYS A 402 -6.95 18.99 11.97
N SER A 403 -7.13 17.78 12.47
CA SER A 403 -6.02 16.96 12.98
C SER A 403 -4.96 16.70 11.89
N LYS A 404 -5.38 16.32 10.68
CA LYS A 404 -4.43 16.07 9.58
C LYS A 404 -3.70 17.31 9.12
N TYR A 405 -4.34 18.46 9.14
CA TYR A 405 -3.72 19.72 8.80
C TYR A 405 -2.67 20.13 9.84
N GLN A 406 -2.96 19.94 11.12
CA GLN A 406 -2.02 20.22 12.22
C GLN A 406 -0.74 19.36 12.15
N ASP A 407 -0.84 18.14 11.60
CA ASP A 407 0.32 17.26 11.37
C ASP A 407 1.20 17.68 10.17
N LEU A 408 0.77 18.65 9.34
CA LEU A 408 1.52 19.12 8.19
C LEU A 408 2.61 20.13 8.59
N THR A 409 3.60 20.30 7.70
CA THR A 409 4.58 21.38 7.83
C THR A 409 3.91 22.75 7.62
N GLU A 410 4.42 23.79 8.28
CA GLU A 410 3.90 25.17 8.14
C GLU A 410 3.86 25.64 6.67
N ALA A 411 4.85 25.23 5.87
CA ALA A 411 4.90 25.52 4.44
C ALA A 411 3.70 24.88 3.70
N LYS A 412 3.40 23.59 3.98
CA LYS A 412 2.29 22.90 3.33
C LYS A 412 0.93 23.40 3.83
N GLN A 413 0.84 23.75 5.11
CA GLN A 413 -0.33 24.42 5.69
C GLN A 413 -0.66 25.73 4.94
N SER A 414 0.33 26.60 4.78
CA SER A 414 0.20 27.86 4.06
C SER A 414 -0.19 27.68 2.59
N GLU A 415 0.41 26.68 1.91
CA GLU A 415 0.07 26.32 0.54
C GLU A 415 -1.40 25.90 0.40
N LEU A 416 -1.89 25.03 1.29
CA LEU A 416 -3.27 24.55 1.28
C LEU A 416 -4.29 25.67 1.54
N LEU A 417 -4.01 26.55 2.49
CA LEU A 417 -4.86 27.72 2.78
C LEU A 417 -4.95 28.66 1.58
N SER A 418 -3.82 28.96 0.97
CA SER A 418 -3.74 29.82 -0.22
C SER A 418 -4.50 29.23 -1.40
N TYR A 419 -4.31 27.93 -1.64
CA TYR A 419 -5.04 27.19 -2.66
C TYR A 419 -6.55 27.19 -2.41
N ALA A 420 -7.00 26.86 -1.20
CA ALA A 420 -8.42 26.80 -0.85
C ALA A 420 -9.11 28.16 -0.98
N THR A 421 -8.46 29.22 -0.49
CA THR A 421 -8.96 30.61 -0.58
C THR A 421 -9.07 31.06 -2.03
N THR A 422 -8.02 30.82 -2.82
CA THR A 422 -7.99 31.19 -4.24
C THR A 422 -9.06 30.44 -5.03
N LEU A 423 -9.23 29.15 -4.75
CA LEU A 423 -10.20 28.31 -5.45
C LEU A 423 -11.63 28.69 -5.08
N ALA A 424 -11.93 28.94 -3.80
CA ALA A 424 -13.24 29.40 -3.34
C ALA A 424 -13.66 30.72 -4.01
N ALA A 425 -12.73 31.66 -4.18
CA ALA A 425 -13.03 32.96 -4.80
C ALA A 425 -13.22 32.90 -6.33
N LYS A 426 -12.70 31.87 -7.00
CA LYS A 426 -12.67 31.77 -8.46
C LYS A 426 -13.62 30.72 -9.02
N THR A 427 -13.98 29.73 -8.23
CA THR A 427 -14.85 28.66 -8.69
C THR A 427 -16.25 29.19 -8.94
N GLY A 428 -16.90 28.71 -10.02
CA GLY A 428 -18.34 28.91 -10.26
C GLY A 428 -19.14 27.66 -9.88
N TYR A 429 -18.59 26.81 -9.01
CA TYR A 429 -19.16 25.52 -8.65
C TYR A 429 -19.50 25.48 -7.16
N PRO A 430 -20.79 25.55 -6.78
CA PRO A 430 -21.21 25.60 -5.38
C PRO A 430 -20.71 24.44 -4.51
N VAL A 431 -20.55 23.24 -5.09
CA VAL A 431 -19.99 22.08 -4.37
C VAL A 431 -18.52 22.29 -4.02
N VAL A 432 -17.75 22.90 -4.92
CA VAL A 432 -16.34 23.20 -4.68
C VAL A 432 -16.21 24.28 -3.61
N GLU A 433 -17.05 25.33 -3.66
CA GLU A 433 -17.10 26.39 -2.65
C GLU A 433 -17.30 25.80 -1.26
N LYS A 434 -18.33 24.96 -1.08
CA LYS A 434 -18.59 24.32 0.21
C LYS A 434 -17.47 23.39 0.67
N CYS A 435 -16.78 22.70 -0.24
CA CYS A 435 -15.61 21.89 0.11
C CYS A 435 -14.41 22.76 0.54
N CYS A 436 -14.22 23.91 -0.10
CA CYS A 436 -13.23 24.91 0.33
C CYS A 436 -13.60 25.49 1.71
N GLU A 437 -14.87 25.80 1.97
CA GLU A 437 -15.35 26.28 3.28
C GLU A 437 -15.08 25.28 4.40
N ILE A 438 -15.29 23.98 4.14
CA ILE A 438 -14.93 22.91 5.10
C ILE A 438 -13.45 22.96 5.41
N LEU A 439 -12.60 23.01 4.38
CA LEU A 439 -11.16 23.05 4.57
C LEU A 439 -10.75 24.29 5.37
N LEU A 440 -11.20 25.48 4.97
CA LEU A 440 -10.87 26.74 5.63
C LEU A 440 -11.37 26.81 7.08
N SER A 441 -12.60 26.35 7.34
CA SER A 441 -13.17 26.35 8.70
C SER A 441 -12.45 25.39 9.64
N ALA A 442 -11.99 24.23 9.14
CA ALA A 442 -11.24 23.26 9.92
C ALA A 442 -9.82 23.72 10.27
N THR A 443 -9.26 24.68 9.53
CA THR A 443 -7.87 25.15 9.67
C THR A 443 -7.72 26.53 10.33
N ASN A 444 -8.81 27.29 10.48
CA ASN A 444 -8.81 28.65 11.06
C ASN A 444 -9.04 28.69 12.59
N GLN A 445 -8.99 27.55 13.28
CA GLN A 445 -9.12 27.40 14.73
C GLN A 445 -8.04 26.46 15.26
#